data_AF-A0AAE0E0W0-F1
#
_entry.id   AF-A0AAE0E0W0-F1
#
_cell.length_a   1.000
_cell.length_b   1.000
_cell.length_c   1.000
_cell.angle_alpha   90.00
_cell.angle_beta   90.00
_cell.angle_gamma   90.00
#
_symmetry.space_group_name_H-M   'P 1'
#
loop_
_entity.id
_entity.type
_entity.pdbx_description
1 polymer ?
#
loop_
_entity_poly.entity_id
_entity_poly.type
_entity_poly.pdbx_seq_one_letter_code
_entity_poly.pdbx_strand_id
1 'polypeptide(L)'
;MKGVAVEAIGASGGLISMWNEEFFKAEACISNQRCIILSASVETEQRDLWGFVVNAQQSCSDPWVVAGDFNTVLDMSERVGEWYNMGSIRSFNRFLLRSNTIDIPMHGSKFTCSNNRDHEAWARLDRFLLSPIILSWLPNII
;
A
#
# COMPACT_ATOMS: atom_id res chain seq x y z
N MET A 1 -17.25 -10.01 6.24
CA MET A 1 -15.93 -10.50 5.79
C MET A 1 -16.12 -11.25 4.48
N LYS A 2 -15.32 -10.96 3.46
CA LYS A 2 -15.32 -11.59 2.13
C LYS A 2 -13.90 -12.06 1.79
N GLY A 3 -13.76 -12.89 0.78
CA GLY A 3 -12.45 -13.42 0.42
C GLY A 3 -12.43 -14.17 -0.89
N VAL A 4 -11.22 -14.45 -1.35
CA VAL A 4 -10.91 -15.32 -2.48
C VAL A 4 -9.93 -16.38 -1.98
N ALA A 5 -10.21 -17.62 -2.33
CA ALA A 5 -9.32 -18.75 -2.06
C ALA A 5 -8.94 -19.43 -3.37
N VAL A 6 -7.72 -19.95 -3.42
CA VAL A 6 -7.23 -20.86 -4.44
C VAL A 6 -6.82 -22.14 -3.73
N GLU A 7 -7.47 -23.23 -4.11
CA GLU A 7 -7.24 -24.55 -3.53
C GLU A 7 -5.82 -25.05 -3.75
N ALA A 8 -5.34 -25.87 -2.82
CA ALA A 8 -4.08 -26.58 -2.95
C ALA A 8 -4.15 -27.60 -4.10
N ILE A 9 -3.10 -27.68 -4.91
CA ILE A 9 -3.01 -28.66 -6.00
C ILE A 9 -1.66 -29.38 -5.93
N GLY A 10 -1.72 -30.70 -5.69
CA GLY A 10 -0.54 -31.54 -5.51
C GLY A 10 0.22 -31.18 -4.22
N ALA A 11 1.53 -30.93 -4.35
CA ALA A 11 2.39 -30.52 -3.24
C ALA A 11 2.37 -29.00 -2.98
N SER A 12 1.68 -28.22 -3.81
CA SER A 12 1.56 -26.76 -3.66
C SER A 12 0.51 -26.44 -2.59
N GLY A 13 0.83 -25.58 -1.63
CA GLY A 13 -0.15 -25.03 -0.69
C GLY A 13 -1.21 -24.16 -1.38
N GLY A 14 -2.37 -24.00 -0.75
CA GLY A 14 -3.42 -23.09 -1.22
C GLY A 14 -3.12 -21.62 -0.88
N LEU A 15 -3.82 -20.69 -1.51
CA LEU A 15 -3.75 -19.25 -1.24
C LEU A 15 -5.10 -18.76 -0.74
N ILE A 16 -5.11 -17.87 0.24
CA ILE A 16 -6.33 -17.21 0.72
C ILE A 16 -6.08 -15.72 0.89
N SER A 17 -7.03 -14.91 0.44
CA SER A 17 -7.11 -13.48 0.70
C SER A 17 -8.49 -13.15 1.24
N MET A 18 -8.56 -12.41 2.34
CA MET A 18 -9.81 -12.02 2.99
C MET A 18 -9.81 -10.53 3.31
N TRP A 19 -10.98 -9.90 3.24
CA TRP A 19 -11.18 -8.47 3.50
C TRP A 19 -12.54 -8.19 4.14
N ASN A 20 -12.70 -6.99 4.70
CA ASN A 20 -13.99 -6.49 5.17
C ASN A 20 -14.56 -5.51 4.15
N GLU A 21 -15.76 -5.78 3.63
CA GLU A 21 -16.45 -4.93 2.64
C GLU A 21 -16.92 -3.59 3.20
N GLU A 22 -16.97 -3.43 4.53
CA GLU A 22 -17.17 -2.10 5.15
C GLU A 22 -16.00 -1.16 4.88
N PHE A 23 -14.85 -1.70 4.50
CA PHE A 23 -13.59 -0.97 4.42
C PHE A 23 -12.93 -1.05 3.05
N PHE A 24 -13.12 -2.16 2.34
CA PHE A 24 -12.48 -2.46 1.07
C PHE A 24 -13.47 -3.17 0.17
N LYS A 25 -13.92 -2.49 -0.89
CA LYS A 25 -14.75 -3.12 -1.92
C LYS A 25 -13.83 -3.60 -3.03
N ALA A 26 -13.60 -4.91 -3.07
CA ALA A 26 -12.92 -5.53 -4.21
C ALA A 26 -13.78 -5.35 -5.46
N GLU A 27 -13.24 -4.66 -6.46
CA GLU A 27 -13.88 -4.38 -7.75
C GLU A 27 -13.53 -5.42 -8.80
N ALA A 28 -12.31 -5.95 -8.74
CA ALA A 28 -11.87 -7.04 -9.60
C ALA A 28 -10.94 -8.01 -8.84
N CYS A 29 -11.02 -9.28 -9.20
CA CYS A 29 -10.13 -10.31 -8.69
C CYS A 29 -9.67 -11.21 -9.83
N ILE A 30 -8.36 -11.42 -9.94
CA ILE A 30 -7.75 -12.43 -10.80
C ILE A 30 -6.94 -13.35 -9.91
N SER A 31 -7.18 -14.66 -10.00
CA SER A 31 -6.44 -15.63 -9.20
C SER A 31 -6.03 -16.86 -10.02
N ASN A 32 -4.90 -17.45 -9.64
CA ASN A 32 -4.44 -18.75 -10.10
C ASN A 32 -3.62 -19.42 -8.98
N GLN A 33 -3.05 -20.60 -9.25
CA GLN A 33 -2.26 -21.36 -8.26
C GLN A 33 -1.03 -20.63 -7.69
N ARG A 34 -0.60 -19.51 -8.28
CA ARG A 34 0.60 -18.77 -7.88
C ARG A 34 0.29 -17.40 -7.30
N CYS A 35 -0.86 -16.81 -7.59
CA CYS A 35 -1.18 -15.47 -7.07
C CYS A 35 -2.69 -15.20 -7.00
N ILE A 36 -3.04 -14.26 -6.11
CA ILE A 36 -4.31 -13.55 -6.08
C ILE A 36 -4.00 -12.07 -6.29
N ILE A 37 -4.63 -11.45 -7.27
CA ILE A 37 -4.53 -10.01 -7.58
C ILE A 37 -5.91 -9.40 -7.35
N LEU A 38 -5.99 -8.41 -6.46
CA LEU A 38 -7.20 -7.67 -6.16
C LEU A 38 -7.06 -6.23 -6.65
N SER A 39 -8.08 -5.74 -7.35
CA SER A 39 -8.32 -4.31 -7.54
C SER A 39 -9.49 -3.92 -6.64
N ALA A 40 -9.39 -2.78 -5.97
CA ALA A 40 -10.43 -2.35 -5.06
C ALA A 40 -10.45 -0.85 -4.88
N SER A 41 -11.62 -0.36 -4.51
CA SER A 41 -11.83 1.01 -4.07
C SER A 41 -11.98 1.07 -2.56
N VAL A 42 -11.40 2.14 -2.00
CA VAL A 42 -11.61 2.54 -0.61
C VAL A 42 -12.60 3.70 -0.65
N GLU A 43 -13.87 3.43 -0.35
CA GLU A 43 -14.88 4.48 -0.18
C GLU A 43 -14.65 5.17 1.17
N THR A 44 -13.71 6.12 1.23
CA THR A 44 -13.57 7.02 2.37
C THR A 44 -13.64 8.47 1.92
N GLU A 45 -14.61 9.23 2.45
CA GLU A 45 -14.48 10.69 2.48
C GLU A 45 -13.24 11.03 3.32
N GLN A 46 -12.24 11.59 2.64
CA GLN A 46 -10.86 11.76 3.07
C GLN A 46 -10.69 12.61 4.35
N ARG A 47 -10.96 12.03 5.52
CA ARG A 47 -10.54 12.59 6.82
C ARG A 47 -9.78 11.63 7.72
N ASP A 48 -9.96 10.32 7.59
CA ASP A 48 -9.28 9.36 8.47
C ASP A 48 -8.84 8.04 7.82
N LEU A 49 -8.45 8.07 6.53
CA LEU A 49 -7.82 6.92 5.86
C LEU A 49 -6.65 6.36 6.68
N TRP A 50 -5.84 7.24 7.27
CA TRP A 50 -4.70 6.85 8.10
C TRP A 50 -5.13 6.16 9.39
N GLY A 51 -6.12 6.69 10.10
CA GLY A 51 -6.68 6.02 11.28
C GLY A 51 -7.29 4.66 10.93
N PHE A 52 -7.98 4.59 9.79
CA PHE A 52 -8.53 3.34 9.28
C PHE A 52 -7.44 2.27 9.03
N VAL A 53 -6.41 2.62 8.25
CA VAL A 53 -5.31 1.67 7.94
C VAL A 53 -4.59 1.25 9.22
N VAL A 54 -4.31 2.18 10.14
CA VAL A 54 -3.71 1.86 11.44
C VAL A 54 -4.56 0.88 12.24
N ASN A 55 -5.88 1.08 12.31
CA ASN A 55 -6.77 0.19 13.04
C ASN A 55 -6.81 -1.21 12.40
N ALA A 56 -6.89 -1.30 11.08
CA ALA A 56 -6.87 -2.56 10.35
C ALA A 56 -5.57 -3.33 10.61
N GLN A 57 -4.42 -2.65 10.54
CA GLN A 57 -3.11 -3.23 10.82
C GLN A 57 -3.00 -3.73 12.27
N GLN A 58 -3.48 -2.94 13.25
CA GLN A 58 -3.45 -3.32 14.67
C GLN A 58 -4.36 -4.51 14.99
N SER A 59 -5.41 -4.73 14.20
CA SER A 59 -6.32 -5.87 14.33
C SER A 59 -5.83 -7.16 13.64
N CYS A 60 -4.74 -7.07 12.85
CA CYS A 60 -4.23 -8.17 12.06
C CYS A 60 -2.92 -8.71 12.66
N SER A 61 -2.92 -9.97 13.10
CA SER A 61 -1.72 -10.66 13.58
C SER A 61 -0.83 -11.22 12.48
N ASP A 62 -1.37 -11.34 11.26
CA ASP A 62 -0.69 -11.93 10.11
C ASP A 62 0.13 -10.88 9.34
N PRO A 63 1.15 -11.30 8.56
CA PRO A 63 1.86 -10.40 7.68
C PRO A 63 0.94 -9.73 6.66
N TRP A 64 1.14 -8.44 6.41
CA TRP A 64 0.31 -7.67 5.50
C TRP A 64 1.15 -6.73 4.63
N VAL A 65 0.60 -6.44 3.45
CA VAL A 65 1.11 -5.46 2.49
C VAL A 65 -0.02 -4.51 2.14
N VAL A 66 0.23 -3.21 2.19
CA VAL A 66 -0.65 -2.18 1.62
C VAL A 66 0.07 -1.57 0.43
N ALA A 67 -0.55 -1.61 -0.75
CA ALA A 67 0.01 -1.04 -1.96
C ALA A 67 -1.00 -0.10 -2.60
N GLY A 68 -0.54 1.03 -3.13
CA GLY A 68 -1.41 1.96 -3.86
C GLY A 68 -0.87 3.39 -3.92
N ASP A 69 -1.71 4.27 -4.44
CA ASP A 69 -1.47 5.72 -4.54
C ASP A 69 -1.89 6.42 -3.24
N PHE A 70 -0.91 6.96 -2.51
CA PHE A 70 -1.13 7.68 -1.25
C PHE A 70 -1.34 9.19 -1.45
N ASN A 71 -1.20 9.68 -2.69
CA ASN A 71 -1.28 11.09 -3.07
C ASN A 71 -0.44 12.04 -2.18
N THR A 72 0.62 11.51 -1.54
CA THR A 72 1.47 12.23 -0.59
C THR A 72 2.91 11.75 -0.68
N VAL A 73 3.86 12.70 -0.58
CA VAL A 73 5.29 12.42 -0.50
C VAL A 73 5.77 12.31 0.96
N LEU A 74 6.83 11.55 1.22
CA LEU A 74 7.47 11.44 2.53
C LEU A 74 8.39 12.61 2.84
N ASP A 75 9.05 13.14 1.81
CA ASP A 75 9.95 14.25 1.95
C ASP A 75 9.99 15.09 0.66
N MET A 76 10.69 16.21 0.71
CA MET A 76 10.75 17.17 -0.40
C MET A 76 11.53 16.65 -1.62
N SER A 77 12.42 15.66 -1.45
CA SER A 77 13.20 15.07 -2.55
C SER A 77 12.36 14.16 -3.45
N GLU A 78 11.22 13.68 -2.94
CA GLU A 78 10.28 12.85 -3.68
C GLU A 78 9.32 13.66 -4.57
N ARG A 79 9.51 14.99 -4.68
CA ARG A 79 8.74 15.85 -5.59
C ARG A 79 9.59 16.95 -6.24
N VAL A 80 9.38 17.14 -7.54
CA VAL A 80 10.02 18.15 -8.39
C VAL A 80 8.94 19.00 -9.05
N GLY A 81 9.18 20.32 -9.19
CA GLY A 81 8.37 21.21 -10.03
C GLY A 81 7.05 21.69 -9.44
N GLU A 82 6.61 21.19 -8.27
CA GLU A 82 5.36 21.59 -7.61
C GLU A 82 5.55 21.92 -6.12
N TRP A 83 4.59 22.68 -5.58
CA TRP A 83 4.56 23.09 -4.18
C TRP A 83 4.39 21.90 -3.24
N TYR A 84 5.01 22.00 -2.06
CA TYR A 84 4.91 20.98 -1.01
C TYR A 84 3.81 21.34 -0.01
N ASN A 85 2.98 20.36 0.35
CA ASN A 85 2.09 20.48 1.49
C ASN A 85 2.75 19.86 2.73
N MET A 86 3.41 20.69 3.54
CA MET A 86 4.07 20.24 4.76
C MET A 86 3.12 19.58 5.77
N GLY A 87 1.84 19.95 5.78
CA GLY A 87 0.83 19.32 6.64
C GLY A 87 0.57 17.87 6.22
N SER A 88 0.41 17.63 4.92
CA SER A 88 0.24 16.31 4.32
C SER A 88 1.48 15.43 4.56
N ILE A 89 2.69 15.95 4.30
CA ILE A 89 3.96 15.24 4.58
C ILE A 89 4.04 14.82 6.06
N ARG A 90 3.77 15.74 7.00
CA ARG A 90 3.79 15.44 8.44
C ARG A 90 2.74 14.41 8.84
N SER A 91 1.54 14.50 8.27
CA SER A 91 0.46 13.56 8.54
C SER A 91 0.84 12.15 8.08
N PHE A 92 1.42 12.03 6.88
CA PHE A 92 1.83 10.75 6.31
C PHE A 92 3.02 10.13 7.06
N ASN A 93 4.02 10.93 7.45
CA ASN A 93 5.10 10.46 8.31
C ASN A 93 4.59 9.98 9.69
N ARG A 94 3.62 10.70 10.28
CA ARG A 94 2.99 10.28 11.54
C ARG A 94 2.22 8.97 11.38
N PHE A 95 1.55 8.77 10.25
CA PHE A 95 0.88 7.52 9.92
C PHE A 95 1.87 6.34 9.89
N LEU A 96 2.97 6.45 9.13
CA LEU A 96 3.98 5.38 9.07
C LEU A 96 4.58 5.07 10.45
N LEU A 97 4.86 6.10 11.24
CA LEU A 97 5.38 5.95 12.59
C LEU A 97 4.39 5.23 13.51
N ARG A 98 3.10 5.62 13.51
CA ARG A 98 2.07 5.03 14.37
C ARG A 98 1.73 3.59 14.01
N SER A 99 1.88 3.23 12.73
CA SER A 99 1.61 1.89 12.23
C SER A 99 2.83 0.96 12.30
N ASN A 100 4.02 1.48 12.64
CA ASN A 100 5.28 0.75 12.55
C ASN A 100 5.48 0.09 11.18
N THR A 101 5.12 0.82 10.14
CA THR A 101 5.10 0.34 8.75
C THR A 101 6.44 0.59 8.07
N ILE A 102 6.85 -0.35 7.23
CA ILE A 102 8.04 -0.20 6.39
C ILE A 102 7.61 0.23 4.98
N ASP A 103 8.10 1.39 4.51
CA ASP A 103 8.01 1.78 3.10
C ASP A 103 9.13 1.10 2.30
N ILE A 104 8.79 0.30 1.29
CA ILE A 104 9.80 -0.34 0.45
C ILE A 104 10.49 0.72 -0.42
N PRO A 105 11.83 0.78 -0.44
CA PRO A 105 12.54 1.70 -1.34
C PRO A 105 12.29 1.33 -2.81
N MET A 106 12.20 2.34 -3.67
CA MET A 106 12.15 2.09 -5.11
C MET A 106 13.54 1.76 -5.65
N HIS A 107 13.62 0.66 -6.41
CA HIS A 107 14.76 0.38 -7.28
C HIS A 107 14.46 0.87 -8.70
N GLY A 108 15.37 1.67 -9.27
CA GLY A 108 15.23 2.22 -10.62
C GLY A 108 14.67 3.64 -10.62
N SER A 109 13.45 3.82 -11.15
CA SER A 109 12.81 5.15 -11.20
C SER A 109 12.49 5.67 -9.80
N LYS A 110 12.77 6.94 -9.55
CA LYS A 110 12.47 7.60 -8.26
C LYS A 110 11.05 8.14 -8.16
N PHE A 111 10.35 8.28 -9.28
CA PHE A 111 9.03 8.90 -9.35
C PHE A 111 8.02 7.92 -9.97
N THR A 112 6.77 8.03 -9.54
CA THR A 112 5.67 7.17 -9.99
C THR A 112 4.59 7.95 -10.74
N CYS A 113 4.56 9.28 -10.59
CA CYS A 113 3.61 10.18 -11.21
C CYS A 113 4.31 11.38 -11.87
N SER A 114 3.75 11.83 -12.99
CA SER A 114 4.13 13.04 -13.73
C SER A 114 2.90 13.84 -14.10
N ASN A 115 3.00 15.17 -14.09
CA ASN A 115 1.91 16.04 -14.57
C ASN A 115 1.82 16.11 -16.11
N ASN A 116 2.73 15.47 -16.86
CA ASN A 116 2.76 15.42 -18.33
C ASN A 116 2.69 16.81 -19.02
N ARG A 117 3.22 17.86 -18.41
CA ARG A 117 3.23 19.24 -18.93
C ARG A 117 4.65 19.72 -19.24
N ASP A 118 4.77 20.79 -20.01
CA ASP A 118 6.05 21.45 -20.40
C ASP A 118 6.93 21.85 -19.19
N HIS A 119 6.32 22.03 -18.02
CA HIS A 119 7.02 22.10 -16.74
C HIS A 119 6.87 20.77 -16.03
N GLU A 120 7.82 19.88 -16.31
CA GLU A 120 7.97 18.55 -15.76
C GLU A 120 7.90 18.56 -14.23
N ALA A 121 6.70 18.29 -13.68
CA ALA A 121 6.53 18.00 -12.27
C ALA A 121 6.42 16.50 -12.07
N TRP A 122 7.22 15.99 -11.15
CA TRP A 122 7.35 14.57 -10.86
C TRP A 122 7.12 14.34 -9.38
N ALA A 123 6.47 13.24 -9.02
CA ALA A 123 6.29 12.86 -7.63
C ALA A 123 6.29 11.34 -7.44
N ARG A 124 6.74 10.89 -6.27
CA ARG A 124 6.53 9.52 -5.80
C ARG A 124 5.27 9.46 -4.94
N LEU A 125 4.19 8.94 -5.52
CA LEU A 125 2.87 8.86 -4.86
C LEU A 125 2.45 7.42 -4.57
N ASP A 126 2.92 6.47 -5.39
CA ASP A 126 2.63 5.05 -5.24
C ASP A 126 3.67 4.37 -4.34
N ARG A 127 3.20 3.55 -3.39
CA ARG A 127 4.06 2.86 -2.42
C ARG A 127 3.60 1.44 -2.14
N PHE A 128 4.56 0.64 -1.68
CA PHE A 128 4.34 -0.62 -1.02
C PHE A 128 4.76 -0.48 0.44
N LEU A 129 3.80 -0.72 1.33
CA LEU A 129 3.91 -0.58 2.76
C LEU A 129 3.78 -1.95 3.41
N LEU A 130 4.77 -2.37 4.19
CA LEU A 130 4.87 -3.71 4.75
C LEU A 130 4.77 -3.72 6.27
N SER A 131 4.20 -4.80 6.79
CA SER A 131 4.35 -5.12 8.20
C SER A 131 5.79 -5.59 8.50
N PRO A 132 6.36 -5.27 9.68
CA PRO A 132 7.72 -5.68 10.04
C PRO A 132 7.94 -7.19 10.04
N ILE A 133 6.90 -7.97 10.32
CA ILE A 133 6.98 -9.43 10.32
C ILE A 133 7.36 -9.99 8.94
N ILE A 134 7.08 -9.28 7.83
CA ILE A 134 7.50 -9.70 6.48
C ILE A 134 9.03 -9.82 6.38
N LEU A 135 9.81 -9.01 7.10
CA LEU A 135 11.27 -9.11 7.07
C LEU A 135 11.80 -10.44 7.62
N SER A 136 11.03 -11.09 8.50
CA SER A 136 11.38 -12.43 8.98
C SER A 136 11.19 -13.51 7.91
N TRP A 137 10.30 -13.26 6.94
CA TRP A 137 9.98 -14.19 5.86
C TRP A 137 10.80 -13.89 4.59
N LEU A 138 11.06 -12.62 4.33
CA LEU A 138 11.78 -12.10 3.16
C LEU A 138 12.88 -11.12 3.61
N PRO A 139 14.00 -11.61 4.15
CA PRO A 139 15.04 -10.76 4.74
C PRO A 139 15.78 -9.86 3.73
N ASN A 140 15.65 -10.14 2.42
CA ASN A 140 16.31 -9.40 1.34
C ASN A 140 15.31 -8.59 0.48
N ILE A 141 14.13 -8.24 1.02
CA ILE A 141 13.11 -7.46 0.29
C ILE A 141 13.43 -5.97 0.20
N ILE A 142 14.41 -5.49 0.98
CA ILE A 142 14.88 -4.10 1.04
C ILE A 142 16.33 -4.04 0.56
#